data_AF-A0A6P4I6D1-F1
#
_entry.id   AF-A0A6P4I6D1-F1
#
_cell.length_a   1.000
_cell.length_b   1.000
_cell.length_c   1.000
_cell.angle_alpha   90.00
_cell.angle_beta   90.00
_cell.angle_gamma   90.00
#
_symmetry.space_group_name_H-M   'P 1'
#
loop_
_entity.id
_entity.type
_entity.pdbx_description
1 polymer ?
#
loop_
_entity_poly.entity_id
_entity_poly.type
_entity_poly.pdbx_seq_one_letter_code
_entity_poly.pdbx_strand_id
1 'polypeptide(L)'
;MFGLLGHLFKLQFVFVVAAVFAGIYHVEIRQFLRQYSDFYLNKAGQEDAIPVKYQAGLFTPAELSQFDGEEGRPIYLALLGSVFDVSRGIKHYGAGCSYNFFVGRDASVSFISGEFENYNPETADDVLTLKPDDLLGLANWRDFYEKDYVYKGKLIGRFYDDQGQPTTYYHKYLELLQLAQVAKKQVEELRSRYPGCNIEWSEATGTRVWCTNSSGDGKERSWAGHPRKLYSRGNKSFQCACVPESELDEIDASGKAAIGDAMLKPYDNCEPRAKECFYRV
;
A
#
# COMPACT_ATOMS: atom_id res chain seq x y z
N MET A 1 50.46 15.70 18.17
CA MET A 1 49.62 14.49 18.01
C MET A 1 48.85 14.13 19.31
N PHE A 2 48.48 15.10 20.17
CA PHE A 2 47.84 14.82 21.48
C PHE A 2 46.42 15.42 21.65
N GLY A 3 45.92 16.22 20.70
CA GLY A 3 44.60 16.88 20.81
C GLY A 3 43.39 16.02 20.41
N LEU A 4 43.53 15.11 19.43
CA LEU A 4 42.42 14.26 18.98
C LEU A 4 42.03 13.18 19.99
N LEU A 5 43.01 12.63 20.72
CA LEU A 5 42.77 11.57 21.71
C LEU A 5 41.92 12.08 22.89
N GLY A 6 42.14 13.32 23.34
CA GLY A 6 41.37 13.93 24.42
C GLY A 6 39.90 14.20 24.08
N HIS A 7 39.57 14.50 22.82
CA HIS A 7 38.19 14.68 22.38
C HIS A 7 37.42 13.36 22.27
N LEU A 8 38.08 12.29 21.81
CA LEU A 8 37.50 10.95 21.77
C LEU A 8 37.17 10.44 23.19
N PHE A 9 38.07 10.67 24.16
CA PHE A 9 37.83 10.33 25.56
C PHE A 9 36.67 11.13 26.19
N LYS A 10 36.53 12.43 25.88
CA LYS A 10 35.39 13.23 26.35
C LYS A 10 34.06 12.75 25.77
N LEU A 11 34.01 12.41 24.48
CA LEU A 11 32.80 11.88 23.83
C LEU A 11 32.41 10.51 24.40
N GLN A 12 33.36 9.58 24.55
CA GLN A 12 33.09 8.29 25.20
C GLN A 12 32.60 8.47 26.64
N PHE A 13 33.16 9.41 27.39
CA PHE A 13 32.69 9.70 28.75
C PHE A 13 31.25 10.22 28.77
N VAL A 14 30.87 11.10 27.84
CA VAL A 14 29.46 11.55 27.74
C VAL A 14 28.51 10.40 27.39
N PHE A 15 28.88 9.50 26.48
CA PHE A 15 28.04 8.34 26.15
C PHE A 15 27.89 7.35 27.32
N VAL A 16 28.98 7.10 28.06
CA VAL A 16 28.92 6.24 29.26
C VAL A 16 28.06 6.89 30.33
N VAL A 17 28.21 8.19 30.57
CA VAL A 17 27.39 8.93 31.53
C VAL A 17 25.92 8.92 31.09
N ALA A 18 25.61 9.17 29.81
CA ALA A 18 24.25 9.10 29.28
C ALA A 18 23.66 7.69 29.37
N ALA A 19 24.43 6.63 29.15
CA ALA A 19 23.98 5.25 29.31
C ALA A 19 23.72 4.88 30.78
N VAL A 20 24.55 5.38 31.71
CA VAL A 20 24.35 5.22 33.16
C VAL A 20 23.10 5.99 33.61
N PHE A 21 22.92 7.24 33.19
CA PHE A 21 21.69 7.99 33.45
C PHE A 21 20.47 7.30 32.82
N ALA A 22 20.56 6.86 31.57
CA ALA A 22 19.48 6.10 30.94
C ALA A 22 19.16 4.82 31.70
N GLY A 23 20.15 4.10 32.25
CA GLY A 23 19.95 2.90 33.06
C GLY A 23 19.38 3.17 34.45
N ILE A 24 19.86 4.20 35.14
CA ILE A 24 19.37 4.62 36.46
C ILE A 24 17.91 5.07 36.35
N TYR A 25 17.59 5.89 35.35
CA TYR A 25 16.27 6.49 35.18
C TYR A 25 15.35 5.70 34.24
N HIS A 26 15.75 4.49 33.78
CA HIS A 26 14.96 3.74 32.81
C HIS A 26 13.60 3.31 33.35
N VAL A 27 13.49 3.11 34.67
CA VAL A 27 12.24 2.71 35.33
C VAL A 27 11.29 3.89 35.41
N GLU A 28 11.76 5.06 35.85
CA GLU A 28 10.96 6.28 35.91
C GLU A 28 10.55 6.74 34.51
N ILE A 29 11.44 6.67 33.52
CA ILE A 29 11.11 6.99 32.12
C ILE A 29 10.06 6.01 31.58
N ARG A 30 10.18 4.70 31.86
CA ARG A 30 9.15 3.73 31.46
C ARG A 30 7.81 4.00 32.14
N GLN A 31 7.81 4.34 33.42
CA GLN A 31 6.59 4.66 34.16
C GLN A 31 5.95 5.95 33.65
N PHE A 32 6.75 6.99 33.40
CA PHE A 32 6.30 8.25 32.83
C PHE A 32 5.76 8.09 31.42
N LEU A 33 6.45 7.33 30.55
CA LEU A 33 5.98 7.04 29.20
C LEU A 33 4.69 6.21 29.21
N ARG A 34 4.53 5.25 30.14
CA ARG A 34 3.27 4.51 30.33
C ARG A 34 2.15 5.42 30.80
N GLN A 35 2.40 6.24 31.82
CA GLN A 35 1.39 7.17 32.34
C GLN A 35 0.96 8.19 31.27
N TYR A 36 1.91 8.68 30.48
CA TYR A 36 1.63 9.56 29.36
C TYR A 36 0.87 8.83 28.25
N SER A 37 1.27 7.61 27.85
CA SER A 37 0.52 6.84 26.84
C SER A 37 -0.89 6.51 27.32
N ASP A 38 -1.07 6.12 28.58
CA ASP A 38 -2.37 5.77 29.14
C ASP A 38 -3.28 7.00 29.22
N PHE A 39 -2.74 8.17 29.55
CA PHE A 39 -3.48 9.43 29.51
C PHE A 39 -3.96 9.77 28.09
N TYR A 40 -3.09 9.63 27.09
CA TYR A 40 -3.45 9.88 25.69
C TYR A 40 -4.44 8.83 25.13
N LEU A 41 -4.27 7.56 25.48
CA LEU A 41 -5.16 6.48 25.06
C LEU A 41 -6.54 6.59 25.72
N ASN A 42 -6.60 6.93 27.01
CA ASN A 42 -7.88 7.16 27.69
C ASN A 42 -8.61 8.38 27.13
N LYS A 43 -7.90 9.46 26.80
CA LYS A 43 -8.49 10.64 26.15
C LYS A 43 -9.00 10.33 24.74
N ALA A 44 -8.33 9.46 23.99
CA ALA A 44 -8.79 9.00 22.68
C ALA A 44 -10.00 8.05 22.76
N GLY A 45 -10.25 7.41 23.90
CA GLY A 45 -11.40 6.54 24.15
C GLY A 45 -12.65 7.26 24.68
N GLN A 46 -12.61 8.58 24.83
CA GLN A 46 -13.63 9.36 25.53
C GLN A 46 -14.31 10.42 24.63
N GLU A 47 -14.56 10.07 23.36
CA GLU A 47 -15.63 10.71 22.57
C GLU A 47 -16.90 9.88 22.78
N ASP A 48 -17.97 10.56 23.25
CA ASP A 48 -19.22 9.97 23.70
C ASP A 48 -19.95 9.17 22.61
N ALA A 49 -19.69 7.87 22.55
CA ALA A 49 -20.51 6.89 21.86
C ALA A 49 -21.03 5.86 22.86
N ILE A 50 -22.36 5.73 22.94
CA ILE A 50 -23.07 4.71 23.72
C ILE A 50 -22.44 3.33 23.40
N PRO A 51 -21.94 2.56 24.38
CA PRO A 51 -21.31 1.29 24.10
C PRO A 51 -22.40 0.22 23.89
N VAL A 52 -23.01 0.19 22.71
CA VAL A 52 -23.59 -1.05 22.22
C VAL A 52 -22.43 -1.93 21.81
N LYS A 53 -21.99 -2.80 22.72
CA LYS A 53 -21.01 -3.84 22.44
C LYS A 53 -21.65 -4.86 21.49
N TYR A 54 -21.75 -4.51 20.21
CA TYR A 54 -22.17 -5.45 19.16
C TYR A 54 -21.09 -6.53 19.10
N GLN A 55 -21.41 -7.74 19.56
CA GLN A 55 -20.53 -8.87 19.30
C GLN A 55 -20.61 -9.15 17.80
N ALA A 56 -19.50 -8.93 17.10
CA ALA A 56 -19.33 -9.33 15.72
C ALA A 56 -19.70 -10.82 15.58
N GLY A 57 -20.65 -11.12 14.69
CA GLY A 57 -21.16 -12.47 14.45
C GLY A 57 -20.23 -13.31 13.58
N LEU A 58 -20.35 -14.63 13.69
CA LEU A 58 -19.82 -15.56 12.70
C LEU A 58 -20.96 -16.00 11.80
N PHE A 59 -20.72 -15.99 10.50
CA PHE A 59 -21.72 -16.35 9.49
C PHE A 59 -21.21 -17.51 8.67
N THR A 60 -22.01 -18.54 8.47
CA THR A 60 -21.81 -19.50 7.39
C THR A 60 -22.23 -18.87 6.05
N PRO A 61 -21.77 -19.40 4.89
CA PRO A 61 -22.24 -18.91 3.60
C PRO A 61 -23.76 -19.01 3.41
N ALA A 62 -24.39 -20.05 3.98
CA ALA A 62 -25.83 -20.24 3.93
C ALA A 62 -26.60 -19.25 4.81
N GLU A 63 -26.03 -18.81 5.94
CA GLU A 63 -26.63 -17.76 6.75
C GLU A 63 -26.42 -16.38 6.11
N LEU A 64 -25.23 -16.10 5.58
CA LEU A 64 -24.94 -14.84 4.90
C LEU A 64 -25.88 -14.62 3.71
N SER A 65 -26.21 -15.67 2.95
CA SER A 65 -27.08 -15.57 1.78
C SER A 65 -28.53 -15.18 2.11
N GLN A 66 -28.95 -15.26 3.38
CA GLN A 66 -30.27 -14.80 3.81
C GLN A 66 -30.36 -13.28 3.98
N PHE A 67 -29.24 -12.56 3.97
CA PHE A 67 -29.19 -11.10 4.13
C PHE A 67 -29.16 -10.41 2.76
N ASP A 68 -30.19 -10.66 1.97
CA ASP A 68 -30.29 -10.28 0.57
C ASP A 68 -31.10 -9.02 0.28
N GLY A 69 -31.75 -8.44 1.30
CA GLY A 69 -32.67 -7.32 1.12
C GLY A 69 -34.12 -7.73 0.82
N GLU A 70 -34.39 -9.01 0.58
CA GLU A 70 -35.75 -9.50 0.32
C GLU A 70 -36.55 -9.58 1.61
N GLU A 71 -37.88 -9.46 1.50
CA GLU A 71 -38.81 -9.52 2.64
C GLU A 71 -38.49 -8.52 3.78
N GLY A 72 -37.78 -7.43 3.47
CA GLY A 72 -37.38 -6.42 4.44
C GLY A 72 -36.18 -6.81 5.30
N ARG A 73 -35.48 -7.91 4.96
CA ARG A 73 -34.21 -8.29 5.58
C ARG A 73 -33.12 -7.27 5.25
N PRO A 74 -32.09 -7.11 6.11
CA PRO A 74 -30.98 -6.21 5.77
C PRO A 74 -30.11 -6.82 4.66
N ILE A 75 -29.33 -5.96 4.00
CA ILE A 75 -28.47 -6.32 2.87
C ILE A 75 -27.03 -6.42 3.38
N TYR A 76 -26.47 -7.63 3.42
CA TYR A 76 -25.08 -7.85 3.80
C TYR A 76 -24.26 -8.30 2.60
N LEU A 77 -22.95 -8.05 2.66
CA LEU A 77 -21.96 -8.67 1.78
C LEU A 77 -20.70 -9.01 2.56
N ALA A 78 -19.88 -9.90 2.01
CA ALA A 78 -18.56 -10.19 2.53
C ALA A 78 -17.47 -9.74 1.55
N LEU A 79 -16.37 -9.23 2.12
CA LEU A 79 -15.16 -8.88 1.40
C LEU A 79 -13.95 -9.32 2.23
N LEU A 80 -13.10 -10.18 1.68
CA LEU A 80 -11.99 -10.82 2.37
C LEU A 80 -12.43 -11.49 3.69
N GLY A 81 -13.58 -12.18 3.65
CA GLY A 81 -14.22 -12.81 4.80
C GLY A 81 -14.77 -11.86 5.86
N SER A 82 -14.71 -10.54 5.66
CA SER A 82 -15.29 -9.54 6.57
C SER A 82 -16.70 -9.19 6.12
N VAL A 83 -17.69 -9.32 7.00
CA VAL A 83 -19.11 -9.12 6.70
C VAL A 83 -19.54 -7.71 7.06
N PHE A 84 -20.18 -7.00 6.13
CA PHE A 84 -20.64 -5.63 6.28
C PHE A 84 -22.13 -5.52 5.99
N ASP A 85 -22.84 -4.71 6.79
CA ASP A 85 -24.20 -4.28 6.50
C ASP A 85 -24.19 -3.07 5.58
N VAL A 86 -24.65 -3.32 4.34
CA VAL A 86 -24.69 -2.35 3.26
C VAL A 86 -26.10 -1.82 2.98
N SER A 87 -27.04 -2.05 3.90
CA SER A 87 -28.45 -1.64 3.75
C SER A 87 -28.62 -0.15 3.47
N ARG A 88 -27.76 0.70 4.08
CA ARG A 88 -27.76 2.16 3.82
C ARG A 88 -27.44 2.51 2.35
N GLY A 89 -26.79 1.60 1.64
CA GLY A 89 -26.43 1.70 0.23
C GLY A 89 -27.44 1.04 -0.71
N ILE A 90 -28.72 0.88 -0.32
CA ILE A 90 -29.74 0.17 -1.10
C ILE A 90 -29.84 0.58 -2.58
N LYS A 91 -29.54 1.85 -2.91
CA LYS A 91 -29.48 2.33 -4.32
C LYS A 91 -28.38 1.68 -5.18
N HIS A 92 -27.43 1.01 -4.54
CA HIS A 92 -26.30 0.30 -5.16
C HIS A 92 -26.47 -1.21 -5.05
N TYR A 93 -26.89 -1.70 -3.88
CA TYR A 93 -26.91 -3.13 -3.56
C TYR A 93 -28.31 -3.76 -3.59
N GLY A 94 -29.38 -2.95 -3.62
CA GLY A 94 -30.74 -3.45 -3.69
C GLY A 94 -31.02 -4.23 -4.98
N ALA A 95 -32.06 -5.05 -4.98
CA ALA A 95 -32.43 -5.88 -6.13
C ALA A 95 -32.48 -5.07 -7.44
N GLY A 96 -31.82 -5.58 -8.48
CA GLY A 96 -31.70 -4.93 -9.79
C GLY A 96 -30.70 -3.77 -9.88
N CYS A 97 -30.02 -3.40 -8.79
CA CYS A 97 -28.97 -2.38 -8.80
C CYS A 97 -27.60 -2.99 -9.18
N SER A 98 -26.67 -2.14 -9.62
CA SER A 98 -25.39 -2.54 -10.22
C SER A 98 -24.49 -3.41 -9.33
N TYR A 99 -24.58 -3.25 -8.00
CA TYR A 99 -23.75 -3.99 -7.05
C TYR A 99 -24.52 -5.09 -6.31
N ASN A 100 -25.76 -5.38 -6.72
CA ASN A 100 -26.57 -6.45 -6.11
C ASN A 100 -25.92 -7.83 -6.22
N PHE A 101 -25.09 -8.06 -7.25
CA PHE A 101 -24.32 -9.29 -7.43
C PHE A 101 -23.52 -9.73 -6.18
N PHE A 102 -23.02 -8.77 -5.39
CA PHE A 102 -22.17 -9.04 -4.22
C PHE A 102 -22.95 -9.39 -2.96
N VAL A 103 -24.27 -9.22 -2.97
CA VAL A 103 -25.11 -9.38 -1.80
C VAL A 103 -25.18 -10.86 -1.38
N GLY A 104 -25.13 -11.08 -0.07
CA GLY A 104 -25.29 -12.38 0.56
C GLY A 104 -24.12 -13.36 0.32
N ARG A 105 -22.96 -12.88 -0.13
CA ARG A 105 -21.80 -13.74 -0.46
C ARG A 105 -20.47 -13.02 -0.28
N ASP A 106 -19.38 -13.79 -0.34
CA ASP A 106 -18.05 -13.27 -0.61
C ASP A 106 -17.73 -13.50 -2.09
N ALA A 107 -17.53 -12.41 -2.82
CA ALA A 107 -17.08 -12.45 -4.22
C ALA A 107 -15.89 -11.52 -4.42
N SER A 108 -14.94 -11.55 -3.49
CA SER A 108 -13.74 -10.71 -3.47
C SER A 108 -13.00 -10.69 -4.82
N VAL A 109 -12.87 -11.83 -5.49
CA VAL A 109 -12.18 -11.90 -6.80
C VAL A 109 -12.94 -11.08 -7.85
N SER A 110 -14.24 -11.30 -8.02
CA SER A 110 -15.10 -10.52 -8.93
C SER A 110 -15.18 -9.05 -8.54
N PHE A 111 -15.04 -8.74 -7.24
CA PHE A 111 -15.09 -7.37 -6.73
C PHE A 111 -13.96 -6.51 -7.30
N ILE A 112 -12.75 -7.06 -7.35
CA ILE A 112 -11.58 -6.34 -7.87
C ILE A 112 -11.40 -6.50 -9.37
N SER A 113 -11.75 -7.65 -9.96
CA SER A 113 -11.59 -7.89 -11.39
C SER A 113 -12.67 -7.20 -12.24
N GLY A 114 -13.86 -7.00 -11.68
CA GLY A 114 -15.05 -6.55 -12.42
C GLY A 114 -15.67 -7.64 -13.31
N GLU A 115 -15.24 -8.89 -13.18
CA GLU A 115 -15.75 -10.02 -13.96
C GLU A 115 -16.84 -10.78 -13.18
N PHE A 116 -18.07 -10.77 -13.72
CA PHE A 116 -19.25 -11.39 -13.08
C PHE A 116 -19.75 -12.65 -13.79
N GLU A 117 -19.43 -12.81 -15.07
CA GLU A 117 -19.98 -13.87 -15.93
C GLU A 117 -19.51 -15.27 -15.54
N ASN A 118 -18.26 -15.38 -15.06
CA ASN A 118 -17.62 -16.65 -14.70
C ASN A 118 -17.57 -16.87 -13.17
N TYR A 119 -18.59 -16.40 -12.44
CA TYR A 119 -18.66 -16.59 -11.00
C TYR A 119 -18.71 -18.07 -10.62
N ASN A 120 -17.78 -18.51 -9.78
CA ASN A 120 -17.78 -19.82 -9.17
C ASN A 120 -17.64 -19.66 -7.64
N PRO A 121 -18.62 -20.08 -6.83
CA PRO A 121 -18.56 -20.00 -5.37
C PRO A 121 -17.30 -20.61 -4.74
N GLU A 122 -16.70 -21.63 -5.38
CA GLU A 122 -15.50 -22.30 -4.84
C GLU A 122 -14.23 -21.45 -4.99
N THR A 123 -14.19 -20.55 -5.97
CA THR A 123 -13.03 -19.71 -6.29
C THR A 123 -13.30 -18.22 -6.17
N ALA A 124 -14.53 -17.82 -5.86
CA ALA A 124 -14.98 -16.43 -5.79
C ALA A 124 -14.23 -15.58 -4.74
N ASP A 125 -13.67 -16.25 -3.74
CA ASP A 125 -12.90 -15.67 -2.65
C ASP A 125 -11.41 -16.09 -2.69
N ASP A 126 -10.96 -16.76 -3.77
CA ASP A 126 -9.57 -17.22 -3.91
C ASP A 126 -8.61 -16.14 -4.45
N VAL A 127 -8.21 -15.25 -3.55
CA VAL A 127 -7.39 -14.07 -3.85
C VAL A 127 -5.88 -14.30 -3.96
N LEU A 128 -5.32 -15.44 -3.52
CA LEU A 128 -3.85 -15.65 -3.49
C LEU A 128 -3.19 -15.67 -4.88
N THR A 129 -3.98 -15.88 -5.94
CA THR A 129 -3.50 -15.87 -7.34
C THR A 129 -3.54 -14.49 -7.99
N LEU A 130 -4.09 -13.49 -7.29
CA LEU A 130 -4.23 -12.14 -7.81
C LEU A 130 -2.89 -11.41 -7.86
N LYS A 131 -2.84 -10.37 -8.71
CA LYS A 131 -1.65 -9.52 -8.82
C LYS A 131 -1.48 -8.68 -7.55
N PRO A 132 -0.25 -8.25 -7.23
CA PRO A 132 0.00 -7.40 -6.06
C PRO A 132 -0.90 -6.15 -5.97
N ASP A 133 -1.14 -5.48 -7.10
CA ASP A 133 -2.00 -4.30 -7.15
C ASP A 133 -3.47 -4.61 -6.82
N ASP A 134 -3.97 -5.78 -7.21
CA ASP A 134 -5.34 -6.22 -6.92
C ASP A 134 -5.48 -6.57 -5.43
N LEU A 135 -4.48 -7.19 -4.82
CA LEU A 135 -4.44 -7.45 -3.37
C LEU A 135 -4.50 -6.15 -2.56
N LEU A 136 -3.72 -5.14 -2.99
CA LEU A 136 -3.75 -3.79 -2.41
C LEU A 136 -5.11 -3.13 -2.62
N GLY A 137 -5.70 -3.27 -3.81
CA GLY A 137 -7.03 -2.77 -4.13
C GLY A 137 -8.11 -3.35 -3.21
N LEU A 138 -8.10 -4.67 -3.00
CA LEU A 138 -9.02 -5.35 -2.09
C LEU A 138 -8.87 -4.89 -0.64
N ALA A 139 -7.63 -4.73 -0.16
CA ALA A 139 -7.38 -4.21 1.18
C ALA A 139 -7.95 -2.79 1.34
N ASN A 140 -7.71 -1.90 0.36
CA ASN A 140 -8.25 -0.54 0.37
C ASN A 140 -9.77 -0.53 0.35
N TRP A 141 -10.40 -1.41 -0.43
CA TRP A 141 -11.85 -1.56 -0.44
C TRP A 141 -12.36 -2.03 0.91
N ARG A 142 -11.75 -3.06 1.52
CA ARG A 142 -12.14 -3.50 2.86
C ARG A 142 -12.06 -2.36 3.88
N ASP A 143 -10.97 -1.58 3.86
CA ASP A 143 -10.80 -0.43 4.75
C ASP A 143 -11.86 0.65 4.50
N PHE A 144 -12.23 0.89 3.23
CA PHE A 144 -13.36 1.74 2.88
C PHE A 144 -14.66 1.19 3.48
N TYR A 145 -14.95 -0.11 3.35
CA TYR A 145 -16.17 -0.70 3.91
C TYR A 145 -16.20 -0.68 5.44
N GLU A 146 -15.06 -0.87 6.10
CA GLU A 146 -14.95 -0.77 7.56
C GLU A 146 -15.21 0.65 8.06
N LYS A 147 -14.78 1.66 7.31
CA LYS A 147 -15.04 3.06 7.62
C LYS A 147 -16.49 3.47 7.33
N ASP A 148 -17.02 3.02 6.20
CA ASP A 148 -18.26 3.54 5.66
C ASP A 148 -19.48 2.69 6.07
N TYR A 149 -19.35 1.37 6.18
CA TYR A 149 -20.47 0.48 6.49
C TYR A 149 -20.36 -0.13 7.89
N VAL A 150 -21.46 -0.71 8.38
CA VAL A 150 -21.47 -1.31 9.72
C VAL A 150 -20.86 -2.70 9.64
N TYR A 151 -19.70 -2.89 10.28
CA TYR A 151 -19.10 -4.22 10.41
C TYR A 151 -20.00 -5.14 11.23
N LYS A 152 -20.32 -6.32 10.68
CA LYS A 152 -21.21 -7.32 11.29
C LYS A 152 -20.46 -8.54 11.79
N GLY A 153 -19.29 -8.84 11.22
CA GLY A 153 -18.43 -9.91 11.69
C GLY A 153 -17.69 -10.64 10.59
N LYS A 154 -17.57 -11.97 10.72
CA LYS A 154 -16.70 -12.78 9.86
C LYS A 154 -17.47 -13.90 9.18
N LEU A 155 -17.10 -14.19 7.94
CA LEU A 155 -17.59 -15.32 7.18
C LEU A 155 -16.71 -16.55 7.45
N ILE A 156 -17.33 -17.62 7.93
CA ILE A 156 -16.72 -18.94 8.09
C ILE A 156 -16.43 -19.50 6.69
N GLY A 157 -15.19 -19.91 6.46
CA GLY A 157 -14.74 -20.44 5.18
C GLY A 157 -13.24 -20.23 4.98
N ARG A 158 -12.88 -19.65 3.83
CA ARG A 158 -11.49 -19.55 3.40
C ARG A 158 -10.64 -18.67 4.31
N PHE A 159 -11.17 -17.55 4.81
CA PHE A 159 -10.42 -16.60 5.64
C PHE A 159 -10.49 -16.89 7.15
N TYR A 160 -11.63 -17.39 7.63
CA TYR A 160 -11.86 -17.67 9.06
C TYR A 160 -12.48 -19.05 9.27
N ASP A 161 -12.06 -19.75 10.33
CA ASP A 161 -12.66 -21.03 10.71
C ASP A 161 -13.99 -20.89 11.49
N ASP A 162 -14.54 -22.02 11.94
CA ASP A 162 -15.81 -22.07 12.69
C ASP A 162 -15.74 -21.42 14.08
N GLN A 163 -14.54 -21.11 14.58
CA GLN A 163 -14.30 -20.33 15.79
C GLN A 163 -13.96 -18.87 15.49
N GLY A 164 -14.01 -18.47 14.21
CA GLY A 164 -13.68 -17.12 13.76
C GLY A 164 -12.19 -16.80 13.78
N GLN A 165 -11.33 -17.81 13.91
CA GLN A 165 -9.87 -17.64 13.91
C GLN A 165 -9.35 -17.56 12.46
N PRO A 166 -8.31 -16.75 12.20
CA PRO A 166 -7.66 -16.70 10.90
C PRO A 166 -7.14 -18.07 10.45
N THR A 167 -7.50 -18.49 9.23
CA THR A 167 -6.98 -19.73 8.65
C THR A 167 -5.54 -19.57 8.15
N THR A 168 -4.87 -20.67 7.81
CA THR A 168 -3.58 -20.64 7.09
C THR A 168 -3.68 -19.87 5.76
N TYR A 169 -4.83 -19.93 5.09
CA TYR A 169 -5.05 -19.18 3.86
C TYR A 169 -5.03 -17.67 4.13
N TYR A 170 -5.70 -17.20 5.18
CA TYR A 170 -5.71 -15.78 5.50
C TYR A 170 -4.31 -15.26 5.86
N HIS A 171 -3.52 -16.04 6.61
CA HIS A 171 -2.12 -15.70 6.88
C HIS A 171 -1.29 -15.54 5.60
N LYS A 172 -1.43 -16.46 4.63
CA LYS A 172 -0.76 -16.33 3.32
C LYS A 172 -1.19 -15.06 2.58
N TYR A 173 -2.47 -14.70 2.64
CA TYR A 173 -2.96 -13.45 2.05
C TYR A 173 -2.30 -12.23 2.71
N LEU A 174 -2.21 -12.22 4.04
CA LEU A 174 -1.55 -11.13 4.78
C LEU A 174 -0.06 -11.00 4.42
N GLU A 175 0.65 -12.12 4.25
CA GLU A 175 2.05 -12.12 3.80
C GLU A 175 2.18 -11.54 2.37
N LEU A 176 1.33 -11.99 1.43
CA LEU A 176 1.33 -11.43 0.07
C LEU A 176 0.98 -9.95 0.05
N LEU A 177 0.01 -9.52 0.86
CA LEU A 177 -0.37 -8.11 1.00
C LEU A 177 0.79 -7.29 1.55
N GLN A 178 1.49 -7.77 2.56
CA GLN A 178 2.67 -7.10 3.12
C GLN A 178 3.78 -6.98 2.08
N LEU A 179 4.06 -8.04 1.31
CA LEU A 179 5.02 -8.01 0.21
C LEU A 179 4.62 -6.98 -0.86
N ALA A 180 3.34 -6.93 -1.22
CA ALA A 180 2.81 -5.94 -2.17
C ALA A 180 2.96 -4.51 -1.66
N GLN A 181 2.68 -4.26 -0.37
CA GLN A 181 2.84 -2.94 0.26
C GLN A 181 4.30 -2.51 0.30
N VAL A 182 5.22 -3.40 0.65
CA VAL A 182 6.67 -3.12 0.66
C VAL A 182 7.15 -2.80 -0.75
N ALA A 183 6.78 -3.61 -1.74
CA ALA A 183 7.15 -3.37 -3.14
C ALA A 183 6.60 -2.03 -3.65
N LYS A 184 5.34 -1.70 -3.35
CA LYS A 184 4.73 -0.42 -3.70
C LYS A 184 5.48 0.75 -3.07
N LYS A 185 5.80 0.66 -1.77
CA LYS A 185 6.56 1.69 -1.06
C LYS A 185 7.96 1.89 -1.66
N GLN A 186 8.66 0.82 -2.02
CA GLN A 186 9.97 0.92 -2.69
C GLN A 186 9.86 1.63 -4.05
N VAL A 187 8.81 1.33 -4.82
CA VAL A 187 8.55 2.02 -6.10
C VAL A 187 8.23 3.51 -5.88
N GLU A 188 7.45 3.84 -4.85
CA GLU A 188 7.13 5.23 -4.50
C GLU A 188 8.35 6.01 -4.02
N GLU A 189 9.20 5.42 -3.18
CA GLU A 189 10.47 6.01 -2.74
C GLU A 189 11.39 6.28 -3.93
N LEU A 190 11.48 5.33 -4.85
CA LEU A 190 12.26 5.46 -6.08
C LEU A 190 11.72 6.57 -6.98
N ARG A 191 10.39 6.66 -7.15
CA ARG A 191 9.73 7.76 -7.87
C ARG A 191 9.87 9.10 -7.15
N SER A 192 10.06 9.11 -5.84
CA SER A 192 10.36 10.33 -5.09
C SER A 192 11.77 10.81 -5.35
N ARG A 193 12.73 9.89 -5.48
CA ARG A 193 14.13 10.21 -5.80
C ARG A 193 14.31 10.58 -7.27
N TYR A 194 13.64 9.85 -8.16
CA TYR A 194 13.67 10.04 -9.61
C TYR A 194 12.24 10.25 -10.14
N PRO A 195 11.72 11.49 -10.08
CA PRO A 195 10.42 11.86 -10.62
C PRO A 195 10.29 11.55 -12.11
N GLY A 196 9.04 11.41 -12.58
CA GLY A 196 8.75 11.13 -13.97
C GLY A 196 9.20 12.25 -14.92
N CYS A 197 9.64 11.89 -16.12
CA CYS A 197 9.90 12.90 -17.15
C CYS A 197 8.61 13.53 -17.65
N ASN A 198 8.69 14.74 -18.21
CA ASN A 198 7.66 15.22 -19.11
C ASN A 198 7.70 14.38 -20.39
N ILE A 199 6.54 14.10 -20.98
CA ILE A 199 6.41 13.19 -22.13
C ILE A 199 5.50 13.83 -23.16
N GLU A 200 5.91 13.75 -24.43
CA GLU A 200 5.14 14.14 -25.61
C GLU A 200 5.30 13.06 -26.67
N TRP A 201 4.23 12.78 -27.43
CA TRP A 201 4.30 11.88 -28.58
C TRP A 201 3.86 12.59 -29.85
N SER A 202 4.59 12.36 -30.94
CA SER A 202 4.15 12.71 -32.28
C SER A 202 4.49 11.59 -33.27
N GLU A 203 3.72 11.50 -34.36
CA GLU A 203 3.98 10.54 -35.44
C GLU A 203 5.36 10.75 -36.10
N ALA A 204 5.76 12.02 -36.28
CA ALA A 204 7.01 12.36 -36.95
C ALA A 204 8.26 12.00 -36.12
N THR A 205 8.24 12.33 -34.82
CA THR A 205 9.42 12.25 -33.95
C THR A 205 9.40 11.07 -32.98
N GLY A 206 8.28 10.35 -32.86
CA GLY A 206 8.07 9.36 -31.81
C GLY A 206 7.84 10.01 -30.44
N THR A 207 8.25 9.32 -29.39
CA THR A 207 8.14 9.78 -28.00
C THR A 207 9.33 10.66 -27.63
N ARG A 208 9.05 11.90 -27.26
CA ARG A 208 9.99 12.84 -26.65
C ARG A 208 9.83 12.81 -25.14
N VAL A 209 10.95 12.78 -24.42
CA VAL A 209 10.98 12.91 -22.96
C VAL A 209 11.98 13.97 -22.55
N TRP A 210 11.63 14.81 -21.59
CA TRP A 210 12.53 15.86 -21.10
C TRP A 210 12.32 16.14 -19.61
N CYS A 211 13.33 16.75 -19.02
CA CYS A 211 13.36 17.02 -17.59
C CYS A 211 13.44 18.53 -17.33
N THR A 212 12.49 19.04 -16.54
CA THR A 212 12.47 20.41 -16.02
C THR A 212 12.39 20.38 -14.49
N ASN A 213 12.46 21.57 -13.87
CA ASN A 213 12.26 21.72 -12.43
C ASN A 213 10.85 21.29 -11.98
N SER A 214 9.87 21.35 -12.88
CA SER A 214 8.60 20.66 -12.73
C SER A 214 8.65 19.34 -13.50
N SER A 215 8.37 18.21 -12.86
CA SER A 215 8.38 16.89 -13.48
C SER A 215 7.03 16.53 -14.12
N GLY A 216 7.00 15.51 -14.99
CA GLY A 216 5.76 15.11 -15.67
C GLY A 216 4.69 14.54 -14.74
N ASP A 217 5.10 14.10 -13.55
CA ASP A 217 4.22 13.69 -12.43
C ASP A 217 3.89 14.84 -11.46
N GLY A 218 4.18 16.09 -11.84
CA GLY A 218 3.78 17.30 -11.11
C GLY A 218 4.60 17.61 -9.85
N LYS A 219 5.82 17.07 -9.73
CA LYS A 219 6.72 17.35 -8.60
C LYS A 219 7.63 18.54 -8.92
N GLU A 220 7.66 19.49 -8.00
CA GLU A 220 8.57 20.64 -8.05
C GLU A 220 9.88 20.35 -7.34
N ARG A 221 10.99 20.79 -7.94
CA ARG A 221 12.35 20.55 -7.44
C ARG A 221 13.32 21.66 -7.85
N SER A 222 14.43 21.76 -7.13
CA SER A 222 15.49 22.77 -7.37
C SER A 222 16.38 22.45 -8.57
N TRP A 223 16.23 21.28 -9.19
CA TRP A 223 17.05 20.80 -10.30
C TRP A 223 16.16 20.23 -11.41
N ALA A 224 16.57 20.42 -12.67
CA ALA A 224 15.85 19.85 -13.81
C ALA A 224 16.19 18.37 -14.02
N GLY A 225 17.48 18.02 -14.04
CA GLY A 225 17.94 16.65 -14.25
C GLY A 225 17.98 16.22 -15.71
N HIS A 226 18.13 14.91 -15.92
CA HIS A 226 18.38 14.29 -17.21
C HIS A 226 17.57 13.00 -17.38
N PRO A 227 16.96 12.75 -18.55
CA PRO A 227 16.13 11.57 -18.76
C PRO A 227 16.93 10.26 -18.68
N ARG A 228 16.39 9.28 -17.95
CA ARG A 228 16.87 7.89 -17.90
C ARG A 228 15.70 6.91 -17.94
N LYS A 229 15.96 5.72 -18.49
CA LYS A 229 15.04 4.58 -18.43
C LYS A 229 15.15 3.94 -17.04
N LEU A 230 14.06 3.90 -16.30
CA LEU A 230 13.96 3.30 -14.97
C LEU A 230 13.23 1.96 -15.07
N TYR A 231 13.93 0.87 -14.76
CA TYR A 231 13.39 -0.48 -14.74
C TYR A 231 13.19 -0.95 -13.30
N SER A 232 12.03 -1.55 -13.04
CA SER A 232 11.74 -2.30 -11.82
C SER A 232 12.13 -3.77 -12.00
N ARG A 233 12.59 -4.44 -10.94
CA ARG A 233 12.93 -5.87 -10.98
C ARG A 233 11.78 -6.71 -11.56
N GLY A 234 12.10 -7.60 -12.49
CA GLY A 234 11.14 -8.51 -13.13
C GLY A 234 10.25 -7.87 -14.19
N ASN A 235 10.27 -6.54 -14.34
CA ASN A 235 9.54 -5.85 -15.40
C ASN A 235 10.45 -5.54 -16.58
N LYS A 236 10.00 -5.92 -17.80
CA LYS A 236 10.70 -5.59 -19.05
C LYS A 236 10.38 -4.18 -19.54
N SER A 237 9.27 -3.59 -19.10
CA SER A 237 8.95 -2.20 -19.39
C SER A 237 9.72 -1.27 -18.45
N PHE A 238 10.02 -0.07 -18.96
CA PHE A 238 10.65 1.00 -18.20
C PHE A 238 9.72 2.19 -18.11
N GLN A 239 10.00 3.04 -17.11
CA GLN A 239 9.41 4.37 -16.98
C GLN A 239 10.50 5.40 -17.26
N CYS A 240 10.14 6.58 -17.77
CA CYS A 240 11.10 7.67 -17.84
C CYS A 240 11.26 8.28 -16.45
N ALA A 241 12.49 8.47 -16.01
CA ALA A 241 12.82 9.12 -14.75
C ALA A 241 13.87 10.22 -14.96
N CYS A 242 13.70 11.34 -14.28
CA CYS A 242 14.65 12.44 -14.29
C CYS A 242 15.68 12.26 -13.19
N VAL A 243 16.96 12.21 -13.57
CA VAL A 243 18.09 11.93 -12.69
C VAL A 243 18.95 13.20 -12.49
N PRO A 244 19.42 13.50 -11.26
CA PRO A 244 20.25 14.67 -11.02
C PRO A 244 21.63 14.52 -11.66
N GLU A 245 22.22 15.63 -12.08
CA GLU A 245 23.51 15.65 -12.78
C GLU A 245 24.64 15.00 -11.95
N SER A 246 24.58 15.14 -10.62
CA SER A 246 25.55 14.57 -9.68
C SER A 246 25.59 13.03 -9.66
N GLU A 247 24.56 12.35 -10.14
CA GLU A 247 24.46 10.88 -10.14
C GLU A 247 24.74 10.27 -11.53
N LEU A 248 24.89 11.09 -12.57
CA LEU A 248 24.99 10.61 -13.95
C LEU A 248 26.24 9.78 -14.22
N ASP A 249 27.40 10.24 -13.72
CA ASP A 249 28.67 9.56 -14.02
C ASP A 249 28.68 8.13 -13.45
N GLU A 250 28.08 7.90 -12.28
CA GLU A 250 27.93 6.57 -11.69
C GLU A 250 26.95 5.68 -12.48
N ILE A 251 25.83 6.26 -12.92
CA ILE A 251 24.79 5.57 -13.70
C ILE A 251 25.31 5.15 -15.08
N ASP A 252 26.05 6.04 -15.74
CA ASP A 252 26.51 5.82 -17.10
C ASP A 252 27.77 4.92 -17.14
N ALA A 253 28.67 5.02 -16.15
CA ALA A 253 29.90 4.20 -16.09
C ALA A 253 29.63 2.72 -15.80
N SER A 254 28.59 2.41 -15.03
CA SER A 254 28.26 1.03 -14.65
C SER A 254 27.32 0.33 -15.64
N GLY A 255 26.70 1.07 -16.58
CA GLY A 255 25.69 0.57 -17.53
C GLY A 255 24.43 -0.05 -16.88
N LYS A 256 24.40 -0.11 -15.54
CA LYS A 256 23.44 -0.71 -14.63
C LYS A 256 23.74 -0.21 -13.21
N ALA A 257 23.62 1.09 -12.93
CA ALA A 257 23.65 1.51 -11.53
C ALA A 257 22.39 0.95 -10.86
N ALA A 258 22.60 -0.08 -10.06
CA ALA A 258 21.59 -0.64 -9.17
C ALA A 258 21.56 0.24 -7.92
N ILE A 259 20.76 1.31 -7.95
CA ILE A 259 20.52 2.10 -6.74
C ILE A 259 19.42 1.37 -5.98
N GLY A 260 19.82 0.39 -5.16
CA GLY A 260 18.91 -0.57 -4.56
C GLY A 260 18.35 -1.56 -5.59
N ASP A 261 17.02 -1.75 -5.60
CA ASP A 261 16.32 -2.65 -6.54
C ASP A 261 16.00 -2.02 -7.91
N ALA A 262 16.43 -0.78 -8.14
CA ALA A 262 16.14 -0.01 -9.35
C ALA A 262 17.30 -0.07 -10.35
N MET A 263 17.01 -0.26 -11.63
CA MET A 263 18.03 -0.16 -12.69
C MET A 263 17.77 1.07 -13.56
N LEU A 264 18.68 2.04 -13.51
CA LEU A 264 18.69 3.21 -14.40
C LEU A 264 19.58 2.94 -15.61
N LYS A 265 19.11 3.32 -16.80
CA LYS A 265 19.87 3.21 -18.05
C LYS A 265 19.71 4.44 -18.92
N PRO A 266 20.72 4.80 -19.73
CA PRO A 266 20.58 5.83 -20.75
C PRO A 266 19.55 5.44 -21.81
N TYR A 267 19.02 6.45 -22.50
CA TYR A 267 18.26 6.25 -23.73
C TYR A 267 19.22 5.93 -24.90
N ASP A 268 18.78 5.06 -25.80
CA ASP A 268 19.57 4.72 -26.98
C ASP A 268 19.64 5.95 -27.90
N ASN A 269 20.82 6.23 -28.46
CA ASN A 269 21.07 7.40 -29.32
C ASN A 269 20.75 8.75 -28.65
N CYS A 270 20.85 8.84 -27.32
CA CYS A 270 20.74 10.09 -26.58
C CYS A 270 22.07 10.43 -25.90
N GLU A 271 22.50 11.68 -26.03
CA GLU A 271 23.72 12.16 -25.35
C GLU A 271 23.59 12.01 -23.83
N PRO A 272 24.64 11.58 -23.11
CA PRO A 272 24.57 11.32 -21.67
C PRO A 272 23.99 12.48 -20.84
N ARG A 273 24.36 13.72 -21.20
CA ARG A 273 23.92 14.95 -20.53
C ARG A 273 22.80 15.69 -21.27
N ALA A 274 22.11 15.04 -22.22
CA ALA A 274 20.97 15.65 -22.88
C ALA A 274 19.87 16.02 -21.86
N LYS A 275 19.20 17.15 -22.11
CA LYS A 275 18.02 17.57 -21.33
C LYS A 275 16.71 16.99 -21.87
N GLU A 276 16.76 16.45 -23.09
CA GLU A 276 15.67 15.74 -23.74
C GLU A 276 16.19 14.54 -24.54
N CYS A 277 15.40 13.49 -24.66
CA CYS A 277 15.69 12.30 -25.44
C CYS A 277 14.47 11.92 -26.29
N PHE A 278 14.73 11.24 -27.42
CA PHE A 278 13.70 10.74 -28.32
C PHE A 278 13.81 9.23 -28.45
N TYR A 279 12.68 8.53 -28.46
CA TYR A 279 12.64 7.09 -28.72
C TYR A 279 11.32 6.70 -29.40
N ARG A 280 11.30 5.54 -30.05
CA ARG A 280 10.08 4.96 -30.62
C ARG A 280 9.66 3.75 -29.79
N VAL A 281 8.36 3.65 -29.53
CA VAL A 281 7.72 2.54 -28.80
C VAL A 281 7.53 1.36 -29.73
#